data_AF-A0A520HIU1-F1
#
_entry.id   AF-A0A520HIU1-F1
#
_cell.length_a   1.000
_cell.length_b   1.000
_cell.length_c   1.000
_cell.angle_alpha   90.00
_cell.angle_beta   90.00
_cell.angle_gamma   90.00
#
_symmetry.space_group_name_H-M   'P 1'
#
loop_
_entity.id
_entity.type
_entity.pdbx_description
1 polymer ?
#
loop_
_entity_poly.entity_id
_entity_poly.type
_entity_poly.pdbx_seq_one_letter_code
_entity_poly.pdbx_strand_id
1 'polypeptide(L)'
;MTVDRAGVAMQHPHMADLPSITNNPDIRFLGKLLGDVIRAYGGDALYERTEAIRTASVERHRGAGEQDGVDLELDRLDLDETLHFVRGFMLFSMLANLAEDRQGVTADKGADLASALDRLAQEGIDKPQAIALLQHALLAPVLTAHPTEVRRKSMIDHRNRIAALMLLRDGGATDTP
;
A
#
# COMPACT_ATOMS: atom_id res chain seq x y z
N MET A 1 -48.87 26.01 -11.15
CA MET A 1 -47.42 26.30 -11.10
C MET A 1 -46.84 25.27 -10.17
N THR A 2 -46.53 24.10 -10.73
CA THR A 2 -46.22 22.87 -10.00
C THR A 2 -44.70 22.74 -9.97
N VAL A 3 -44.11 22.81 -8.78
CA VAL A 3 -42.66 22.61 -8.61
C VAL A 3 -42.42 21.11 -8.54
N ASP A 4 -41.92 20.57 -9.64
CA ASP A 4 -41.45 19.19 -9.75
C ASP A 4 -40.14 19.03 -8.97
N ARG A 5 -40.17 18.24 -7.90
CA ARG A 5 -38.99 17.84 -7.12
C ARG A 5 -38.50 16.50 -7.67
N ALA A 6 -37.80 16.54 -8.80
CA ALA A 6 -36.95 15.43 -9.23
C ALA A 6 -35.74 15.34 -8.29
N GLY A 7 -35.76 14.38 -7.38
CA GLY A 7 -34.62 14.01 -6.56
C GLY A 7 -33.49 13.47 -7.44
N VAL A 8 -32.46 14.28 -7.63
CA VAL A 8 -31.18 13.83 -8.20
C VAL A 8 -30.55 12.89 -7.18
N ALA A 9 -30.69 11.59 -7.42
CA ALA A 9 -29.91 10.57 -6.74
C ALA A 9 -28.43 10.79 -7.11
N MET A 10 -27.68 11.37 -6.18
CA MET A 10 -26.23 11.42 -6.22
C MET A 10 -25.72 9.98 -6.13
N GLN A 11 -25.51 9.34 -7.28
CA GLN A 11 -24.71 8.13 -7.38
C GLN A 11 -23.31 8.46 -6.89
N HIS A 12 -22.98 7.98 -5.69
CA HIS A 12 -21.60 7.98 -5.23
C HIS A 12 -20.78 7.21 -6.26
N PRO A 13 -19.72 7.81 -6.85
CA PRO A 13 -18.87 7.09 -7.78
C PRO A 13 -18.32 5.88 -7.04
N HIS A 14 -18.59 4.71 -7.61
CA HIS A 14 -18.00 3.44 -7.21
C HIS A 14 -16.49 3.67 -7.11
N MET A 15 -15.95 3.70 -5.88
CA MET A 15 -14.52 3.69 -5.66
C MET A 15 -13.97 2.58 -6.56
N ALA A 16 -13.07 2.99 -7.45
CA ALA A 16 -12.46 2.14 -8.46
C ALA A 16 -12.12 0.79 -7.84
N ASP A 17 -12.38 -0.30 -8.58
CA ASP A 17 -11.87 -1.63 -8.29
C ASP A 17 -10.35 -1.55 -8.15
N LEU A 18 -9.90 -1.28 -6.94
CA LEU A 18 -8.51 -1.41 -6.56
C LEU A 18 -8.23 -2.92 -6.59
N PRO A 19 -7.24 -3.38 -7.36
CA PRO A 19 -6.93 -4.80 -7.43
C PRO A 19 -6.72 -5.34 -6.02
N SER A 20 -7.39 -6.45 -5.69
CA SER A 20 -7.23 -7.12 -4.40
C SER A 20 -5.73 -7.29 -4.10
N ILE A 21 -5.33 -6.84 -2.90
CA ILE A 21 -3.99 -6.97 -2.28
C ILE A 21 -3.35 -8.36 -2.57
N THR A 22 -4.18 -9.38 -2.74
CA THR A 22 -3.84 -10.76 -3.08
C THR A 22 -2.95 -10.95 -4.34
N ASN A 23 -2.99 -10.05 -5.34
CA ASN A 23 -2.27 -10.26 -6.60
C ASN A 23 -0.87 -9.61 -6.69
N ASN A 24 -0.37 -9.02 -5.61
CA ASN A 24 0.96 -8.41 -5.60
C ASN A 24 2.04 -9.45 -5.19
N PRO A 25 2.98 -9.82 -6.07
CA PRO A 25 4.03 -10.79 -5.77
C PRO A 25 4.99 -10.30 -4.67
N ASP A 26 5.22 -8.99 -4.56
CA ASP A 26 6.05 -8.40 -3.50
C ASP A 26 5.36 -8.51 -2.13
N ILE A 27 4.03 -8.33 -2.07
CA ILE A 27 3.26 -8.54 -0.83
C ILE A 27 3.37 -9.99 -0.38
N ARG A 28 3.24 -10.95 -1.30
CA ARG A 28 3.38 -12.38 -0.98
C ARG A 28 4.78 -12.74 -0.50
N PHE A 29 5.81 -12.18 -1.16
CA PHE A 29 7.21 -12.41 -0.79
C PHE A 29 7.54 -11.84 0.59
N LEU A 30 7.23 -10.55 0.82
CA LEU A 30 7.50 -9.88 2.09
C LEU A 30 6.65 -10.45 3.23
N GLY A 31 5.39 -10.82 2.95
CA GLY A 31 4.51 -11.48 3.91
C GLY A 31 5.04 -12.84 4.34
N LYS A 32 5.57 -13.65 3.41
CA LYS A 32 6.23 -14.92 3.75
C LYS A 32 7.45 -14.70 4.64
N LEU A 33 8.32 -13.75 4.30
CA LEU A 33 9.51 -13.46 5.09
C LEU A 33 9.16 -12.99 6.51
N LEU A 34 8.13 -12.15 6.64
CA LEU A 34 7.62 -11.74 7.95
C LEU A 34 7.06 -12.93 8.73
N GLY A 35 6.32 -13.84 8.07
CA GLY A 35 5.84 -15.08 8.69
C GLY A 35 6.98 -15.94 9.24
N ASP A 36 8.07 -16.08 8.48
CA ASP A 36 9.26 -16.81 8.92
C ASP A 36 9.92 -16.14 10.14
N VAL A 37 9.95 -14.80 10.20
CA VAL A 37 10.44 -14.04 11.36
C VAL A 37 9.51 -14.22 12.57
N ILE A 38 8.19 -14.13 12.39
CA ILE A 38 7.22 -14.36 13.47
C ILE A 38 7.38 -15.76 14.04
N ARG A 39 7.55 -16.77 13.18
CA ARG A 39 7.81 -18.15 13.63
C ARG A 39 9.13 -18.26 14.39
N ALA A 40 10.21 -17.65 13.89
CA ALA A 40 11.54 -17.76 14.50
C ALA A 40 11.64 -17.11 15.89
N TYR A 41 10.98 -15.96 16.10
CA TYR A 41 11.07 -15.22 17.36
C TYR A 41 9.87 -15.45 18.29
N GLY A 42 8.72 -15.78 17.73
CA GLY A 42 7.44 -15.94 18.40
C GLY A 42 6.98 -17.38 18.59
N GLY A 43 7.64 -18.32 17.92
CA GLY A 43 7.25 -19.73 17.90
C GLY A 43 6.07 -20.02 16.97
N ASP A 44 5.79 -21.31 16.79
CA ASP A 44 4.72 -21.79 15.90
C ASP A 44 3.32 -21.38 16.37
N ALA A 45 3.07 -21.41 17.68
CA ALA A 45 1.76 -21.07 18.24
C ALA A 45 1.32 -19.64 17.90
N LEU A 46 2.23 -18.66 18.00
CA LEU A 46 1.94 -17.27 17.66
C LEU A 46 1.74 -17.08 16.14
N TYR A 47 2.56 -17.77 15.34
CA TYR A 47 2.41 -17.77 13.89
C TYR A 47 1.04 -18.32 13.47
N GLU A 48 0.68 -19.50 13.97
CA GLU A 48 -0.59 -20.16 13.66
C GLU A 48 -1.79 -19.31 14.06
N ARG A 49 -1.74 -18.69 15.24
CA ARG A 49 -2.82 -17.80 15.69
C ARG A 49 -2.93 -16.55 14.84
N THR A 50 -1.81 -15.94 14.45
CA THR A 50 -1.80 -14.79 13.55
C THR A 50 -2.39 -15.15 12.17
N GLU A 51 -2.04 -16.32 11.63
CA GLU A 51 -2.57 -16.78 10.35
C GLU A 51 -4.05 -17.17 10.41
N ALA A 52 -4.51 -17.71 11.55
CA ALA A 52 -5.92 -17.97 11.79
C ALA A 52 -6.73 -16.66 11.74
N ILE A 53 -6.31 -15.64 12.48
CA ILE A 53 -6.95 -14.31 12.48
C ILE A 53 -6.92 -13.68 11.08
N ARG A 54 -5.78 -13.79 10.35
CA ARG A 54 -5.65 -13.26 8.99
C ARG A 54 -6.63 -13.93 8.02
N THR A 55 -6.72 -15.26 8.08
CA THR A 55 -7.61 -16.04 7.22
C THR A 55 -9.07 -15.72 7.51
N ALA A 56 -9.43 -15.72 8.79
CA ALA A 56 -10.75 -15.32 9.27
C ALA A 56 -11.15 -13.91 8.79
N SER A 57 -10.24 -12.94 8.89
CA SER A 57 -10.46 -11.57 8.41
C SER A 57 -10.72 -11.50 6.90
N VAL A 58 -9.98 -12.30 6.12
CA VAL A 58 -10.14 -12.35 4.66
C VAL A 58 -11.46 -13.00 4.26
N GLU A 59 -11.85 -14.11 4.89
CA GLU A 59 -13.13 -14.78 4.64
C GLU A 59 -14.31 -13.86 4.97
N ARG A 60 -14.23 -13.15 6.10
CA ARG A 60 -15.20 -12.10 6.46
C ARG A 60 -15.30 -11.01 5.40
N HIS A 61 -14.16 -10.54 4.88
CA HIS A 61 -14.14 -9.48 3.87
C HIS A 61 -14.72 -9.93 2.51
N ARG A 62 -14.55 -11.20 2.12
CA ARG A 62 -15.07 -11.75 0.86
C ARG A 62 -16.58 -12.01 0.86
N GLY A 63 -17.27 -11.77 1.97
CA GLY A 63 -18.71 -12.04 2.09
C GLY A 63 -19.06 -13.53 2.01
N ALA A 64 -18.08 -14.41 2.25
CA ALA A 64 -18.24 -15.86 2.24
C ALA A 64 -18.81 -16.42 3.57
N GLY A 65 -19.00 -15.57 4.58
CA GLY A 65 -19.70 -15.88 5.81
C GLY A 65 -21.07 -15.22 5.87
N GLU A 66 -22.03 -15.91 6.48
CA GLU A 66 -23.33 -15.34 6.87
C GLU A 66 -23.14 -13.98 7.58
N GLN A 67 -24.15 -13.12 7.53
CA GLN A 67 -24.08 -11.75 8.08
C GLN A 67 -23.66 -11.68 9.56
N ASP A 68 -23.64 -12.83 10.26
CA ASP A 68 -23.05 -13.04 11.56
C ASP A 68 -21.81 -13.95 11.52
N GLY A 69 -20.67 -13.37 11.93
CA GLY A 69 -19.71 -14.09 12.79
C GLY A 69 -18.69 -15.04 12.15
N VAL A 70 -17.76 -14.53 11.35
CA VAL A 70 -16.39 -15.05 11.52
C VAL A 70 -15.86 -14.44 12.82
N ASP A 71 -15.88 -15.23 13.89
CA ASP A 71 -15.22 -14.86 15.15
C ASP A 71 -13.70 -14.85 14.92
N LEU A 72 -13.09 -13.68 15.13
CA LEU A 72 -11.65 -13.51 15.00
C LEU A 72 -10.91 -14.04 16.22
N GLU A 73 -11.64 -14.45 17.28
CA GLU A 73 -11.11 -14.95 18.55
C GLU A 73 -10.11 -14.00 19.21
N LEU A 74 -10.19 -12.70 18.89
CA LEU A 74 -9.28 -11.69 19.44
C LEU A 74 -9.39 -11.59 20.96
N ASP A 75 -10.58 -11.83 21.50
CA ASP A 75 -10.84 -11.83 22.95
C ASP A 75 -10.18 -13.00 23.69
N ARG A 76 -9.64 -13.99 22.95
CA ARG A 76 -8.92 -15.15 23.51
C ARG A 76 -7.42 -14.92 23.62
N LEU A 77 -6.91 -13.81 23.09
CA LEU A 77 -5.50 -13.44 23.19
C LEU A 77 -5.19 -12.97 24.61
N ASP A 78 -4.12 -13.47 25.20
CA ASP A 78 -3.55 -12.82 26.37
C ASP A 78 -2.87 -11.48 25.99
N LEU A 79 -2.38 -10.75 26.98
CA LEU A 79 -1.77 -9.44 26.75
C LEU A 79 -0.51 -9.52 25.88
N ASP A 80 0.34 -10.52 26.09
CA ASP A 80 1.60 -10.67 25.36
C ASP A 80 1.33 -11.10 23.91
N GLU A 81 0.40 -12.04 23.71
CA GLU A 81 -0.09 -12.46 22.40
C GLU A 81 -0.71 -11.29 21.65
N THR A 82 -1.53 -10.46 22.32
CA THR A 82 -2.12 -9.24 21.74
C THR A 82 -1.03 -8.28 21.28
N LEU A 83 -0.02 -8.03 22.11
CA LEU A 83 1.09 -7.13 21.76
C LEU A 83 1.91 -7.67 20.58
N HIS A 84 2.18 -8.97 20.55
CA HIS A 84 2.88 -9.60 19.44
C HIS A 84 2.06 -9.56 18.14
N PHE A 85 0.77 -9.85 18.21
CA PHE A 85 -0.14 -9.80 17.08
C PHE A 85 -0.21 -8.38 16.49
N VAL A 86 -0.47 -7.37 17.33
CA VAL A 86 -0.55 -5.97 16.88
C VAL A 86 0.77 -5.51 16.25
N ARG A 87 1.93 -5.89 16.83
CA ARG A 87 3.24 -5.60 16.23
C ARG A 87 3.42 -6.28 14.88
N GLY A 88 3.09 -7.57 14.77
CA GLY A 88 3.14 -8.32 13.53
C GLY A 88 2.27 -7.68 12.45
N PHE A 89 1.05 -7.30 12.80
CA PHE A 89 0.12 -6.63 11.90
C PHE A 89 0.62 -5.25 11.44
N MET A 90 1.16 -4.44 12.35
CA MET A 90 1.76 -3.14 11.99
C MET A 90 2.94 -3.31 11.01
N LEU A 91 3.80 -4.32 11.23
CA LEU A 91 4.90 -4.65 10.32
C LEU A 91 4.37 -5.12 8.97
N PHE A 92 3.36 -6.00 8.95
CA PHE A 92 2.72 -6.45 7.72
C PHE A 92 2.14 -5.29 6.92
N SER A 93 1.36 -4.41 7.55
CA SER A 93 0.77 -3.24 6.89
C SER A 93 1.84 -2.32 6.28
N MET A 94 2.94 -2.09 6.98
CA MET A 94 4.05 -1.30 6.45
C MET A 94 4.71 -1.95 5.24
N LEU A 95 4.89 -3.27 5.25
CA LEU A 95 5.47 -4.04 4.14
C LEU A 95 4.50 -4.09 2.95
N ALA A 96 3.20 -4.22 3.20
CA ALA A 96 2.17 -4.18 2.17
C ALA A 96 2.17 -2.81 1.47
N ASN A 97 2.17 -1.71 2.23
CA ASN A 97 2.26 -0.37 1.67
C ASN A 97 3.55 -0.18 0.86
N LEU A 98 4.70 -0.67 1.35
CA LEU A 98 5.95 -0.62 0.58
C LEU A 98 5.85 -1.37 -0.75
N ALA A 99 5.23 -2.55 -0.76
CA ALA A 99 5.04 -3.34 -1.98
C ALA A 99 4.05 -2.68 -2.95
N GLU A 100 3.02 -2.00 -2.45
CA GLU A 100 2.08 -1.21 -3.26
C GLU A 100 2.77 0.00 -3.89
N ASP A 101 3.53 0.77 -3.09
CA ASP A 101 4.30 1.92 -3.56
C ASP A 101 5.23 1.54 -4.72
N ARG A 102 5.88 0.37 -4.62
CA ARG A 102 6.77 -0.18 -5.65
C ARG A 102 6.02 -0.56 -6.94
N GLN A 103 4.82 -1.11 -6.83
CA GLN A 103 3.98 -1.38 -8.00
C GLN A 103 3.48 -0.09 -8.66
N GLY A 104 3.06 0.90 -7.87
CA GLY A 104 2.58 2.19 -8.37
C GLY A 104 3.61 2.92 -9.23
N VAL A 105 4.89 2.91 -8.81
CA VAL A 105 5.99 3.48 -9.60
C VAL A 105 6.20 2.77 -10.95
N THR A 106 5.86 1.48 -11.03
CA THR A 106 6.06 0.67 -12.24
C THR A 106 4.87 0.77 -13.21
N ALA A 107 3.70 1.20 -12.72
CA ALA A 107 2.43 1.12 -13.46
C ALA A 107 2.18 2.29 -14.43
N ASP A 108 2.75 3.48 -14.18
CA ASP A 108 2.41 4.67 -14.95
C ASP A 108 3.30 4.86 -16.19
N LYS A 109 3.23 3.90 -17.11
CA LYS A 109 3.91 3.98 -18.42
C LYS A 109 3.35 5.17 -19.20
N GLY A 110 4.16 6.23 -19.33
CA GLY A 110 3.77 7.46 -20.03
C GLY A 110 3.61 8.69 -19.13
N ALA A 111 3.78 8.56 -17.81
CA ALA A 111 3.87 9.68 -16.87
C ALA A 111 5.32 10.16 -16.67
N ASP A 112 6.17 9.97 -17.68
CA ASP A 112 7.51 10.56 -17.70
C ASP A 112 7.55 11.86 -18.51
N LEU A 113 8.60 12.65 -18.28
CA LEU A 113 8.75 13.95 -18.94
C LEU A 113 8.85 13.80 -20.46
N ALA A 114 9.45 12.72 -20.96
CA ALA A 114 9.61 12.51 -22.39
C ALA A 114 8.26 12.31 -23.08
N SER A 115 7.43 11.44 -22.51
CA SER A 115 6.05 11.17 -22.97
C SER A 115 5.17 12.42 -22.86
N ALA A 116 5.35 13.24 -21.82
CA ALA A 116 4.68 14.52 -21.69
C ALA A 116 5.09 15.50 -22.81
N LEU A 117 6.39 15.59 -23.12
CA LEU A 117 6.90 16.44 -24.20
C LEU A 117 6.44 15.96 -25.59
N ASP A 118 6.37 14.65 -25.81
CA ASP A 118 5.87 14.08 -27.07
C ASP A 118 4.38 14.39 -27.28
N ARG A 119 3.57 14.35 -26.21
CA ARG A 119 2.16 14.77 -26.26
C ARG A 119 2.02 16.26 -26.57
N LEU A 120 2.82 17.10 -25.92
CA LEU A 120 2.85 18.55 -26.21
C LEU A 120 3.22 18.83 -27.66
N ALA A 121 4.21 18.11 -28.21
CA ALA A 121 4.61 18.24 -29.60
C ALA A 121 3.48 17.85 -30.58
N GLN A 122 2.69 16.81 -30.27
CA GLN A 122 1.52 16.42 -31.07
C GLN A 122 0.41 17.48 -31.05
N GLU A 123 0.34 18.28 -29.99
CA GLU A 123 -0.59 19.41 -29.85
C GLU A 123 -0.03 20.72 -30.43
N GLY A 124 1.14 20.67 -31.07
CA GLY A 124 1.77 21.83 -31.72
C GLY A 124 2.57 22.73 -30.77
N ILE A 125 2.83 22.27 -29.54
CA ILE A 125 3.70 22.96 -28.58
C ILE A 125 5.13 22.44 -28.75
N ASP A 126 6.03 23.30 -29.19
CA ASP A 126 7.41 22.92 -29.44
C ASP A 126 8.28 22.92 -28.16
N LYS A 127 9.47 22.33 -28.27
CA LYS A 127 10.42 22.24 -27.15
C LYS A 127 10.82 23.63 -26.59
N PRO A 128 11.12 24.64 -27.42
CA PRO A 128 11.36 26.01 -26.93
C PRO A 128 10.24 26.55 -26.04
N GLN A 129 8.98 26.36 -26.42
CA GLN A 129 7.83 26.81 -25.62
C GLN A 129 7.76 26.07 -24.28
N ALA A 130 7.96 24.75 -24.27
CA ALA A 130 8.00 23.97 -23.04
C ALA A 130 9.15 24.40 -22.11
N ILE A 131 10.33 24.69 -22.66
CA ILE A 131 11.48 25.20 -21.90
C ILE A 131 11.17 26.56 -21.28
N ALA A 132 10.56 27.48 -22.04
CA ALA A 132 10.19 28.80 -21.53
C ALA A 132 9.22 28.70 -20.34
N LEU A 133 8.25 27.78 -20.39
CA LEU A 133 7.36 27.52 -19.28
C LEU A 133 8.12 26.98 -18.05
N LEU A 134 8.99 25.98 -18.24
CA LEU A 134 9.76 25.39 -17.15
C LEU A 134 10.73 26.38 -16.50
N GLN A 135 11.27 27.33 -17.26
CA GLN A 135 12.13 28.41 -16.73
C GLN A 135 11.40 29.34 -15.75
N HIS A 136 10.07 29.45 -15.87
CA HIS A 136 9.23 30.27 -15.00
C HIS A 136 8.39 29.43 -14.01
N ALA A 137 8.46 28.11 -14.08
CA ALA A 137 7.69 27.23 -13.22
C ALA A 137 8.27 27.23 -11.80
N LEU A 138 7.38 27.31 -10.80
CA LEU A 138 7.73 27.17 -9.39
C LEU A 138 6.96 25.99 -8.79
N LEU A 139 7.69 24.98 -8.33
CA LEU A 139 7.16 23.89 -7.53
C LEU A 139 7.65 24.08 -6.09
N ALA A 140 6.74 24.46 -5.20
CA ALA A 140 7.05 24.69 -3.79
C ALA A 140 6.20 23.75 -2.91
N PRO A 141 6.56 22.46 -2.79
CA PRO A 141 5.84 21.53 -1.94
C PRO A 141 5.94 21.99 -0.47
N VAL A 142 4.79 22.26 0.15
CA VAL A 142 4.69 22.58 1.58
C VAL A 142 4.39 21.30 2.33
N LEU A 143 5.40 20.78 3.02
CA LEU A 143 5.24 19.63 3.89
C LEU A 143 4.52 20.07 5.17
N THR A 144 3.30 19.59 5.35
CA THR A 144 2.56 19.74 6.60
C THR A 144 2.72 18.48 7.44
N ALA A 145 2.71 18.65 8.76
CA ALA A 145 2.63 17.51 9.65
C ALA A 145 1.26 16.83 9.46
N HIS A 146 1.24 15.52 9.29
CA HIS A 146 0.00 14.77 9.40
C HIS A 146 -0.35 14.62 10.89
N PRO A 147 -1.54 15.03 11.35
CA PRO A 147 -1.85 15.18 12.77
C PRO A 147 -1.84 13.88 13.59
N THR A 148 -1.74 12.71 12.95
CA THR A 148 -1.79 11.40 13.63
C THR A 148 -0.63 10.46 13.28
N GLU A 149 0.24 10.79 12.32
CA GLU A 149 1.37 9.94 11.93
C GLU A 149 2.72 10.55 12.33
N VAL A 150 3.05 10.46 13.62
CA VAL A 150 4.45 10.63 14.05
C VAL A 150 5.18 9.32 13.75
N ARG A 151 5.65 9.15 12.51
CA ARG A 151 6.53 8.02 12.16
C ARG A 151 7.92 8.28 12.73
N ARG A 152 8.39 7.38 13.60
CA ARG A 152 9.77 7.43 14.10
C ARG A 152 10.75 7.32 12.93
N LYS A 153 11.79 8.15 12.92
CA LYS A 153 12.85 8.13 11.89
C LYS A 153 13.40 6.72 11.64
N SER A 154 13.61 5.94 12.70
CA SER A 154 14.07 4.56 12.58
C SER A 154 13.17 3.70 11.69
N MET A 155 11.85 3.83 11.79
CA MET A 155 10.91 3.06 10.96
C MET A 155 11.01 3.44 9.49
N ILE A 156 11.21 4.73 9.22
CA ILE A 156 11.43 5.25 7.86
C ILE A 156 12.73 4.68 7.29
N ASP A 157 13.81 4.70 8.07
CA ASP A 157 15.11 4.20 7.64
C ASP A 157 15.08 2.68 7.34
N HIS A 158 14.41 1.90 8.18
CA HIS A 158 14.23 0.45 7.94
C HIS A 158 13.38 0.19 6.69
N ARG A 159 12.26 0.91 6.51
CA ARG A 159 11.44 0.80 5.30
C ARG A 159 12.27 1.12 4.05
N ASN A 160 13.05 2.19 4.07
CA ASN A 160 13.91 2.57 2.94
C ASN A 160 15.00 1.54 2.66
N ARG A 161 15.59 0.93 3.70
CA ARG A 161 16.55 -0.16 3.53
C ARG A 161 15.91 -1.38 2.88
N ILE A 162 14.73 -1.80 3.30
CA ILE A 162 14.00 -2.91 2.68
C ILE A 162 13.68 -2.58 1.21
N ALA A 163 13.26 -1.35 0.92
CA ALA A 163 13.01 -0.90 -0.46
C ALA A 163 14.26 -1.04 -1.35
N ALA A 164 15.44 -0.64 -0.84
CA ALA A 164 16.70 -0.76 -1.56
C ALA A 164 17.11 -2.23 -1.78
N LEU A 165 16.93 -3.10 -0.77
CA LEU A 165 17.21 -4.53 -0.91
C LEU A 165 16.28 -5.20 -1.92
N MET A 166 15.02 -4.79 -1.97
CA MET A 166 14.09 -5.26 -2.99
C MET A 166 14.54 -4.89 -4.41
N LEU A 167 15.02 -3.66 -4.62
CA LEU A 167 15.59 -3.25 -5.92
C LEU A 167 16.82 -4.08 -6.32
N LEU A 168 17.69 -4.40 -5.37
CA LEU A 168 18.85 -5.28 -5.63
C LEU A 168 18.39 -6.69 -6.04
N ARG A 169 17.39 -7.24 -5.34
CA ARG A 169 16.78 -8.53 -5.67
C ARG A 169 16.18 -8.52 -7.08
N ASP A 170 15.48 -7.46 -7.46
CA ASP A 170 14.91 -7.33 -8.81
C ASP A 170 16.00 -7.30 -9.90
N GLY A 171 17.16 -6.73 -9.57
CA GLY A 171 18.37 -6.76 -10.40
C GLY A 171 19.09 -8.12 -10.42
N GLY A 172 18.59 -9.14 -9.72
CA GLY A 172 19.14 -10.49 -9.70
C GLY A 172 20.21 -10.74 -8.61
N ALA A 173 20.40 -9.81 -7.67
CA ALA A 173 21.33 -10.03 -6.57
C ALA A 173 20.82 -11.15 -5.63
N THR A 174 21.71 -12.08 -5.28
CA THR A 174 21.41 -13.19 -4.36
C THR A 174 21.82 -12.94 -2.92
N ASP A 175 22.72 -11.97 -2.71
CA ASP A 175 23.31 -11.66 -1.41
C ASP A 175 22.98 -10.23 -0.96
N THR A 176 22.85 -10.05 0.35
CA THR A 176 22.63 -8.74 0.97
C THR A 176 23.98 -8.10 1.31
N PRO A 177 24.23 -6.84 0.91
CA PRO A 177 25.43 -6.10 1.28
C PRO A 177 25.46 -5.69 2.76
#